data_AF-A0A0N4XKV4-F1
#
_entry.id   AF-A0A0N4XKV4-F1
#
_cell.length_a   1.000
_cell.length_b   1.000
_cell.length_c   1.000
_cell.angle_alpha   90.00
_cell.angle_beta   90.00
_cell.angle_gamma   90.00
#
_symmetry.space_group_name_H-M   'P 1'
#
loop_
_entity.id
_entity.type
_entity.pdbx_description
1 polymer ?
#
loop_
_entity_poly.entity_id
_entity_poly.type
_entity_poly.pdbx_seq_one_letter_code
_entity_poly.pdbx_strand_id
1 'polypeptide(L)'
;LARQKFRELRDILNRVPDIALVIYGSSAWNGFHTFFLPNDKAFAKVIDRNRIDREVLLAHVTGMNRVLFTYPWMYDFGIHYYPSVRFSSNIIEDNFKLKLSMRNITDRRTGRWDLFAVSEVYERYSQFRRGAVWAKILVPNIPVQNGVVHIVDNVLGIVSNTIDQLLMDNYRCTTLMRYINTIGQIVRNYFSATGGLVTFFAPVNEAFERIPEQIERRLLRDRVWLEQVLKLHIVPAKELTSDEINNETIVSTVDNIRQLYFIKGEWPKNNITYYVIGGGIKTAIFQDNVAATNGIVHYIERVLGVPYQSLWEIIRNETRLQRSYEMLRNLQLRYALDPWQVLTPEQNFTFFVPTNEAWDLKVAPSLRARMNDGNHWLALQYVYKRHIIQGQALMYTDLRERTYVMMNDEKVVIRRRGRYFELYWPRGGRVARVIEGGEIAGKCDELFWRMPRFFIGLR
;
A
#
# COMPACT_ATOMS: atom_id res chain seq x y z
N LEU A 1 22.93 -21.81 -26.15
CA LEU A 1 22.26 -20.77 -25.30
C LEU A 1 21.52 -21.36 -24.10
N ALA A 2 20.58 -22.31 -24.25
CA ALA A 2 19.90 -22.95 -23.11
C ALA A 2 20.85 -23.71 -22.15
N ARG A 3 21.85 -24.44 -22.67
CA ARG A 3 22.88 -25.15 -21.87
C ARG A 3 23.76 -24.26 -20.98
N GLN A 4 23.79 -22.94 -21.20
CA GLN A 4 24.60 -22.00 -20.42
C GLN A 4 23.80 -21.29 -19.33
N LYS A 5 22.46 -21.38 -19.33
CA LYS A 5 21.56 -20.64 -18.42
C LYS A 5 21.05 -21.44 -17.21
N PHE A 6 21.35 -22.74 -17.16
CA PHE A 6 20.88 -23.69 -16.13
C PHE A 6 22.00 -24.59 -15.61
N ARG A 7 23.26 -24.13 -15.67
CA ARG A 7 24.37 -24.94 -15.16
C ARG A 7 24.25 -25.14 -13.66
N GLU A 8 23.85 -24.09 -12.94
CA GLU A 8 23.73 -24.14 -11.49
C GLU A 8 22.54 -25.00 -11.06
N LEU A 9 21.41 -24.91 -11.78
CA LEU A 9 20.27 -25.79 -11.55
C LEU A 9 20.68 -27.26 -11.70
N ARG A 10 21.44 -27.60 -12.75
CA ARG A 10 21.89 -28.98 -12.98
C ARG A 10 22.78 -29.48 -11.84
N ASP A 11 23.71 -28.66 -11.36
CA ASP A 11 24.57 -29.04 -10.24
C ASP A 11 23.77 -29.27 -8.95
N ILE A 12 22.75 -28.44 -8.68
CA ILE A 12 21.85 -28.61 -7.54
C ILE A 12 21.05 -29.91 -7.67
N LEU A 13 20.49 -30.18 -8.85
CA LEU A 13 19.74 -31.41 -9.12
C LEU A 13 20.62 -32.66 -9.00
N ASN A 14 21.90 -32.57 -9.37
CA ASN A 14 22.85 -33.68 -9.17
C ASN A 14 23.15 -33.93 -7.69
N ARG A 15 23.09 -32.91 -6.83
CA ARG A 15 23.26 -33.06 -5.37
C ARG A 15 22.07 -33.71 -4.70
N VAL A 16 20.88 -33.60 -5.29
CA VAL A 16 19.63 -34.12 -4.74
C VAL A 16 18.92 -35.00 -5.80
N PRO A 17 19.56 -36.11 -6.21
CA PRO A 17 19.15 -36.88 -7.38
C PRO A 17 17.80 -37.58 -7.20
N ASP A 18 17.44 -37.92 -5.97
CA ASP A 18 16.14 -38.47 -5.58
C ASP A 18 15.00 -37.51 -5.95
N ILE A 19 15.16 -36.22 -5.64
CA ILE A 19 14.17 -35.19 -5.97
C ILE A 19 14.26 -34.80 -7.44
N ALA A 20 15.46 -34.73 -7.99
CA ALA A 20 15.62 -34.42 -9.40
C ALA A 20 14.94 -35.47 -10.29
N LEU A 21 15.05 -36.76 -9.95
CA LEU A 21 14.30 -37.82 -10.62
C LEU A 21 12.80 -37.65 -10.41
N VAL A 22 12.37 -37.39 -9.17
CA VAL A 22 10.95 -37.21 -8.81
C VAL A 22 10.29 -36.03 -9.54
N ILE A 23 10.99 -34.90 -9.65
CA ILE A 23 10.44 -33.66 -10.22
C ILE A 23 10.66 -33.62 -11.75
N TYR A 24 11.79 -34.10 -12.26
CA TYR A 24 12.21 -33.89 -13.66
C TYR A 24 12.49 -35.17 -14.47
N GLY A 25 12.54 -36.35 -13.84
CA GLY A 25 13.10 -37.55 -14.47
C GLY A 25 12.24 -38.81 -14.43
N SER A 26 11.10 -38.84 -13.75
CA SER A 26 10.38 -40.08 -13.47
C SER A 26 8.90 -40.01 -13.80
N SER A 27 8.43 -41.04 -14.51
CA SER A 27 7.01 -41.36 -14.69
C SER A 27 6.32 -41.86 -13.41
N ALA A 28 7.04 -42.01 -12.29
CA ALA A 28 6.52 -42.54 -11.03
C ALA A 28 5.68 -41.51 -10.24
N TRP A 29 5.80 -40.22 -10.55
CA TRP A 29 4.84 -39.22 -10.09
C TRP A 29 3.71 -39.14 -11.12
N ASN A 30 2.66 -39.94 -10.88
CA ASN A 30 1.43 -39.90 -11.67
C ASN A 30 0.75 -38.55 -11.48
N GLY A 31 1.06 -37.54 -12.28
CA GLY A 31 0.34 -36.27 -12.19
C GLY A 31 0.99 -35.16 -12.99
N PHE A 32 0.17 -34.16 -13.33
CA PHE A 32 0.66 -32.98 -14.00
C PHE A 32 0.94 -31.84 -13.01
N HIS A 33 2.08 -31.18 -13.17
CA HIS A 33 2.57 -30.14 -12.26
C HIS A 33 2.94 -28.85 -12.99
N THR A 34 3.06 -27.77 -12.23
CA THR A 34 3.65 -26.51 -12.70
C THR A 34 4.98 -26.31 -12.00
N PHE A 35 6.04 -26.12 -12.79
CA PHE A 35 7.41 -25.96 -12.31
C PHE A 35 7.87 -24.52 -12.49
N PHE A 36 8.43 -23.93 -11.44
CA PHE A 36 9.08 -22.63 -11.49
C PHE A 36 10.60 -22.83 -11.43
N LEU A 37 11.29 -22.63 -12.54
CA LEU A 37 12.73 -22.89 -12.63
C LEU A 37 13.53 -21.59 -12.51
N PRO A 38 14.29 -21.39 -11.43
CA PRO A 38 15.20 -20.27 -11.34
C PRO A 38 16.30 -20.40 -12.40
N ASN A 39 16.67 -19.28 -13.01
CA ASN A 39 17.83 -19.23 -13.89
C ASN A 39 19.16 -19.12 -13.10
N ASP A 40 20.31 -19.28 -13.76
CA ASP A 40 21.62 -19.15 -13.09
C ASP A 40 21.81 -17.76 -12.41
N LYS A 41 21.19 -16.69 -12.92
CA LYS A 41 21.24 -15.37 -12.27
C LYS A 41 20.48 -15.34 -10.94
N ALA A 42 19.40 -16.11 -10.83
CA ALA A 42 18.61 -16.22 -9.61
C ALA A 42 19.40 -16.94 -8.52
N PHE A 43 20.07 -18.03 -8.88
CA PHE A 43 20.94 -18.77 -7.97
C PHE A 43 22.17 -17.97 -7.54
N ALA A 44 22.73 -17.14 -8.43
CA ALA A 44 23.82 -16.22 -8.07
C ALA A 44 23.44 -15.17 -7.01
N LYS A 45 22.14 -14.83 -6.84
CA LYS A 45 21.66 -13.93 -5.78
C LYS A 45 21.66 -14.58 -4.40
N VAL A 46 21.64 -15.92 -4.34
CA VAL A 46 21.61 -16.66 -3.08
C VAL A 46 23.03 -16.76 -2.52
N ILE A 47 23.30 -15.99 -1.47
CA ILE A 47 24.61 -15.93 -0.81
C ILE A 47 25.02 -17.32 -0.28
N ASP A 48 24.11 -17.97 0.46
CA ASP A 48 24.35 -19.30 1.01
C ASP A 48 23.65 -20.37 0.18
N ARG A 49 24.40 -20.99 -0.71
CA ARG A 49 23.90 -22.05 -1.60
C ARG A 49 23.47 -23.31 -0.85
N ASN A 50 23.95 -23.54 0.37
CA ASN A 50 23.56 -24.72 1.15
C ASN A 50 22.11 -24.62 1.66
N ARG A 51 21.53 -23.42 1.65
CA ARG A 51 20.10 -23.22 1.95
C ARG A 51 19.17 -23.75 0.85
N ILE A 52 19.69 -23.95 -0.36
CA ILE A 52 18.92 -24.56 -1.46
C ILE A 52 18.91 -26.07 -1.24
N ASP A 53 17.98 -26.50 -0.40
CA ASP A 53 17.77 -27.89 -0.04
C ASP A 53 16.56 -28.48 -0.79
N ARG A 54 16.26 -29.73 -0.44
CA ARG A 54 15.05 -30.46 -0.83
C ARG A 54 13.78 -29.62 -0.73
N GLU A 55 13.65 -28.88 0.36
CA GLU A 55 12.43 -28.21 0.77
C GLU A 55 12.17 -27.00 -0.13
N VAL A 56 13.23 -26.26 -0.44
CA VAL A 56 13.21 -25.14 -1.38
C VAL A 56 12.87 -25.63 -2.78
N LEU A 57 13.45 -26.73 -3.26
CA LEU A 57 13.12 -27.26 -4.59
C LEU A 57 11.65 -27.66 -4.70
N LEU A 58 11.08 -28.26 -3.66
CA LEU A 58 9.66 -28.62 -3.62
C LEU A 58 8.72 -27.41 -3.50
N ALA A 59 9.21 -26.26 -2.99
CA ALA A 59 8.47 -25.01 -2.98
C ALA A 59 8.26 -24.42 -4.39
N HIS A 60 9.11 -24.81 -5.35
CA HIS A 60 9.03 -24.37 -6.75
C HIS A 60 8.06 -25.20 -7.61
N VAL A 61 7.39 -26.19 -7.02
CA VAL A 61 6.48 -27.08 -7.75
C VAL A 61 5.10 -26.99 -7.13
N THR A 62 4.06 -26.89 -7.96
CA THR A 62 2.67 -26.94 -7.49
C THR A 62 2.23 -28.36 -7.17
N GLY A 63 1.25 -28.51 -6.27
CA GLY A 63 0.63 -29.81 -5.96
C GLY A 63 0.15 -30.58 -7.20
N MET A 64 -0.13 -31.87 -7.00
CA MET A 64 -0.51 -32.83 -8.05
C MET A 64 -1.75 -32.38 -8.86
N ASN A 65 -1.72 -32.62 -10.17
CA ASN A 65 -2.76 -32.25 -11.14
C ASN A 65 -3.10 -30.76 -11.19
N ARG A 66 -2.11 -29.90 -10.95
CA ARG A 66 -2.21 -28.45 -11.09
C ARG A 66 -1.27 -27.97 -12.20
N VAL A 67 -1.80 -27.89 -13.41
CA VAL A 67 -1.13 -27.28 -14.56
C VAL A 67 -1.65 -25.87 -14.75
N LEU A 68 -0.79 -24.90 -14.57
CA LEU A 68 -1.18 -23.51 -14.50
C LEU A 68 -0.45 -22.73 -15.58
N PHE A 69 -1.20 -22.44 -16.64
CA PHE A 69 -0.80 -21.46 -17.63
C PHE A 69 -1.02 -20.05 -17.09
N THR A 70 -0.21 -19.12 -17.55
CA THR A 70 -0.21 -17.73 -17.07
C THR A 70 -1.54 -17.02 -17.27
N TYR A 71 -2.21 -17.22 -18.41
CA TYR A 71 -3.46 -16.53 -18.72
C TYR A 71 -4.66 -17.03 -17.89
N PRO A 72 -4.95 -18.35 -17.80
CA PRO A 72 -6.04 -18.86 -16.96
C PRO A 72 -5.87 -18.57 -15.47
N TRP A 73 -4.64 -18.60 -14.95
CA TRP A 73 -4.39 -18.33 -13.53
C TRP A 73 -4.54 -16.85 -13.17
N MET A 74 -4.38 -15.93 -14.12
CA MET A 74 -4.65 -14.51 -13.87
C MET A 74 -6.13 -14.12 -13.98
N TYR A 75 -7.02 -15.05 -14.36
CA TYR A 75 -8.44 -14.74 -14.59
C TYR A 75 -9.14 -14.11 -13.37
N ASP A 76 -8.66 -14.44 -12.18
CA ASP A 76 -9.17 -13.97 -10.90
C ASP A 76 -8.29 -12.89 -10.25
N PHE A 77 -7.40 -12.28 -11.02
CA PHE A 77 -6.43 -11.29 -10.54
C PHE A 77 -5.44 -11.80 -9.48
N GLY A 78 -5.17 -13.12 -9.45
CA GLY A 78 -4.15 -13.70 -8.57
C GLY A 78 -4.62 -13.95 -7.13
N ILE A 79 -5.93 -14.05 -6.92
CA ILE A 79 -6.56 -14.39 -5.64
C ILE A 79 -6.38 -15.87 -5.30
N HIS A 80 -6.39 -16.73 -6.33
CA HIS A 80 -6.21 -18.16 -6.23
C HIS A 80 -4.74 -18.45 -5.99
N TYR A 81 -4.48 -18.98 -4.81
CA TYR A 81 -3.23 -19.60 -4.48
C TYR A 81 -3.34 -21.12 -4.61
N TYR A 82 -2.22 -21.74 -4.94
CA TYR A 82 -2.09 -23.18 -4.93
C TYR A 82 -1.02 -23.59 -3.90
N PRO A 83 -1.25 -24.70 -3.17
CA PRO A 83 -0.21 -25.25 -2.32
C PRO A 83 0.94 -25.77 -3.20
N SER A 84 2.16 -25.55 -2.74
CA SER A 84 3.33 -26.22 -3.33
C SER A 84 3.35 -27.71 -2.94
N VAL A 85 4.03 -28.54 -3.73
CA VAL A 85 4.21 -29.99 -3.46
C VAL A 85 4.76 -30.20 -2.06
N ARG A 86 5.64 -29.30 -1.61
CA ARG A 86 6.23 -29.39 -0.29
C ARG A 86 5.19 -29.47 0.82
N PHE A 87 4.10 -28.73 0.70
CA PHE A 87 3.09 -28.60 1.74
C PHE A 87 1.78 -29.30 1.39
N SER A 88 1.67 -29.94 0.22
CA SER A 88 0.47 -30.67 -0.20
C SER A 88 0.37 -32.10 0.37
N SER A 89 1.45 -32.65 0.94
CA SER A 89 1.48 -34.04 1.44
C SER A 89 0.94 -34.22 2.87
N ASN A 90 0.68 -33.13 3.60
CA ASN A 90 0.02 -33.17 4.91
C ASN A 90 -1.44 -32.73 4.73
N ILE A 91 -2.31 -33.68 4.40
CA ILE A 91 -3.76 -33.50 4.13
C ILE A 91 -4.57 -33.34 5.44
N ILE A 92 -3.92 -32.95 6.54
CA ILE A 92 -4.60 -32.75 7.82
C ILE A 92 -4.34 -31.31 8.25
N GLU A 93 -5.43 -30.53 8.20
CA GLU A 93 -5.63 -29.15 8.65
C GLU A 93 -5.24 -28.01 7.69
N ASP A 94 -6.17 -27.07 7.55
CA ASP A 94 -6.21 -25.84 6.73
C ASP A 94 -5.05 -24.83 6.93
N ASN A 95 -3.91 -25.26 7.49
CA ASN A 95 -2.74 -24.46 7.81
C ASN A 95 -1.69 -24.51 6.69
N PHE A 96 -2.05 -24.09 5.48
CA PHE A 96 -1.07 -23.96 4.40
C PHE A 96 -0.06 -22.84 4.73
N LYS A 97 1.11 -23.23 5.26
CA LYS A 97 2.19 -22.32 5.67
C LYS A 97 2.90 -21.64 4.50
N LEU A 98 2.84 -22.22 3.29
CA LEU A 98 3.43 -21.67 2.07
C LEU A 98 2.40 -21.66 0.92
N LYS A 99 2.05 -20.46 0.45
CA LYS A 99 1.14 -20.25 -0.67
C LYS A 99 1.91 -19.85 -1.92
N LEU A 100 1.58 -20.46 -3.05
CA LEU A 100 2.10 -20.06 -4.35
C LEU A 100 1.00 -19.37 -5.15
N SER A 101 1.23 -18.15 -5.58
CA SER A 101 0.29 -17.37 -6.39
C SER A 101 0.99 -16.76 -7.61
N MET A 102 0.24 -16.48 -8.67
CA MET A 102 0.71 -15.61 -9.75
C MET A 102 0.11 -14.22 -9.56
N ARG A 103 0.95 -13.19 -9.62
CA ARG A 103 0.52 -11.79 -9.53
C ARG A 103 1.09 -11.00 -10.69
N ASN A 104 0.32 -10.04 -11.20
CA ASN A 104 0.79 -9.11 -12.21
C ASN A 104 1.02 -7.73 -11.58
N ILE A 105 2.06 -7.04 -12.04
CA ILE A 105 2.28 -5.63 -11.73
C ILE A 105 2.24 -4.89 -13.04
N THR A 106 1.21 -4.06 -13.20
CA THR A 106 1.04 -3.17 -14.37
C THR A 106 1.80 -1.88 -14.12
N ASP A 107 2.70 -1.51 -15.02
CA ASP A 107 3.23 -0.16 -15.10
C ASP A 107 2.18 0.74 -15.74
N ARG A 108 1.60 1.64 -14.96
CA ARG A 108 0.54 2.56 -15.40
C ARG A 108 1.00 3.53 -16.48
N ARG A 109 2.31 3.81 -16.59
CA ARG A 109 2.85 4.77 -17.57
C ARG A 109 3.01 4.15 -18.94
N THR A 110 3.50 2.92 -19.00
CA THR A 110 3.78 2.22 -20.27
C THR A 110 2.66 1.26 -20.67
N GLY A 111 1.75 0.94 -19.76
CA GLY A 111 0.73 -0.11 -19.95
C GLY A 111 1.32 -1.52 -20.00
N ARG A 112 2.64 -1.67 -19.87
CA ARG A 112 3.30 -2.97 -19.81
C ARG A 112 3.06 -3.58 -18.44
N TRP A 113 2.89 -4.89 -18.41
CA TRP A 113 2.76 -5.63 -17.16
C TRP A 113 3.81 -6.71 -17.09
N ASP A 114 4.35 -6.88 -15.89
CA ASP A 114 5.25 -7.96 -15.56
C ASP A 114 4.50 -9.00 -14.75
N LEU A 115 4.78 -10.28 -15.00
CA LEU A 115 4.21 -11.39 -14.29
C LEU A 115 5.17 -11.92 -13.24
N PHE A 116 4.66 -12.23 -12.06
CA PHE A 116 5.43 -12.73 -10.94
C PHE A 116 4.82 -14.02 -10.41
N ALA A 117 5.68 -14.99 -10.11
CA ALA A 117 5.38 -16.08 -9.19
C ALA A 117 5.73 -15.61 -7.77
N VAL A 118 4.78 -15.71 -6.86
CA VAL A 118 4.91 -15.24 -5.48
C VAL A 118 4.75 -16.40 -4.54
N SER A 119 5.79 -16.64 -3.74
CA SER A 119 5.81 -17.66 -2.71
C SER A 119 5.71 -16.98 -1.35
N GLU A 120 4.60 -17.18 -0.66
CA GLU A 120 4.22 -16.45 0.55
C GLU A 120 4.16 -17.39 1.76
N VAL A 121 4.85 -16.99 2.83
CA VAL A 121 5.00 -17.71 4.09
C VAL A 121 4.30 -16.94 5.20
N TYR A 122 3.31 -17.57 5.83
CA TYR A 122 2.51 -16.94 6.88
C TYR A 122 3.21 -16.94 8.24
N GLU A 123 3.81 -18.08 8.59
CA GLU A 123 4.51 -18.28 9.86
C GLU A 123 5.94 -18.70 9.58
N ARG A 124 6.88 -18.17 10.37
CA ARG A 124 8.28 -18.59 10.29
C ARG A 124 8.38 -20.09 10.52
N TYR A 125 8.98 -20.81 9.58
CA TYR A 125 9.14 -22.26 9.68
C TYR A 125 10.46 -22.71 9.08
N SER A 126 11.27 -23.40 9.90
CA SER A 126 12.62 -23.84 9.51
C SER A 126 13.44 -22.65 8.97
N GLN A 127 13.91 -22.73 7.73
CA GLN A 127 14.66 -21.68 7.03
C GLN A 127 13.79 -20.66 6.27
N PHE A 128 12.48 -20.88 6.20
CA PHE A 128 11.53 -19.97 5.55
C PHE A 128 11.16 -18.84 6.51
N ARG A 129 11.42 -17.61 6.08
CA ARG A 129 11.02 -16.40 6.80
C ARG A 129 9.61 -16.00 6.42
N ARG A 130 8.94 -15.31 7.34
CA ARG A 130 7.62 -14.73 7.11
C ARG A 130 7.67 -13.69 5.99
N GLY A 131 6.60 -13.62 5.20
CA GLY A 131 6.48 -12.73 4.05
C GLY A 131 6.55 -13.50 2.72
N ALA A 132 6.75 -12.76 1.64
CA ALA A 132 6.62 -13.21 0.27
C ALA A 132 7.92 -12.99 -0.51
N VAL A 133 8.32 -14.02 -1.25
CA VAL A 133 9.39 -13.97 -2.25
C VAL A 133 8.75 -13.82 -3.62
N TRP A 134 9.00 -12.69 -4.25
CA TRP A 134 8.54 -12.38 -5.60
C TRP A 134 9.61 -12.79 -6.63
N ALA A 135 9.20 -13.55 -7.63
CA ALA A 135 10.06 -13.99 -8.72
C ALA A 135 9.40 -13.63 -10.06
N LYS A 136 10.05 -12.77 -10.85
CA LYS A 136 9.56 -12.39 -12.17
C LYS A 136 9.64 -13.59 -13.11
N ILE A 137 8.54 -13.89 -13.80
CA ILE A 137 8.49 -14.91 -14.83
C ILE A 137 9.13 -14.33 -16.09
N LEU A 138 10.27 -14.87 -16.49
CA LEU A 138 11.04 -14.47 -17.66
C LEU A 138 10.54 -15.15 -18.93
N VAL A 139 10.24 -16.44 -18.82
CA VAL A 139 9.72 -17.25 -19.93
C VAL A 139 8.57 -18.09 -19.41
N PRO A 140 7.32 -17.75 -19.75
CA PRO A 140 6.15 -18.51 -19.32
C PRO A 140 5.81 -19.67 -20.26
N ASN A 141 4.95 -20.57 -19.78
CA ASN A 141 4.16 -21.52 -20.58
C ASN A 141 4.98 -22.51 -21.43
N ILE A 142 6.06 -23.09 -20.90
CA ILE A 142 6.82 -24.13 -21.61
C ILE A 142 6.19 -25.49 -21.32
N PRO A 143 5.53 -26.16 -22.28
CA PRO A 143 4.91 -27.46 -22.04
C PRO A 143 5.97 -28.56 -21.88
N VAL A 144 5.74 -29.48 -20.95
CA VAL A 144 6.56 -30.67 -20.70
C VAL A 144 5.64 -31.89 -20.52
N GLN A 145 6.19 -33.11 -20.60
CA GLN A 145 5.39 -34.35 -20.54
C GLN A 145 4.56 -34.45 -19.25
N ASN A 146 5.07 -33.94 -18.14
CA ASN A 146 4.44 -33.95 -16.82
C ASN A 146 3.90 -32.57 -16.39
N GLY A 147 3.61 -31.67 -17.34
CA GLY A 147 2.93 -30.39 -17.05
C GLY A 147 3.53 -29.17 -17.75
N VAL A 148 3.80 -28.09 -17.01
CA VAL A 148 4.26 -26.81 -17.57
C VAL A 148 5.40 -26.20 -16.75
N VAL A 149 6.38 -25.62 -17.44
CA VAL A 149 7.54 -24.94 -16.86
C VAL A 149 7.45 -23.43 -17.09
N HIS A 150 7.74 -22.65 -16.05
CA HIS A 150 7.96 -21.21 -16.10
C HIS A 150 9.38 -20.90 -15.61
N ILE A 151 10.16 -20.16 -16.39
CA ILE A 151 11.51 -19.74 -15.98
C ILE A 151 11.38 -18.45 -15.17
N VAL A 152 11.96 -18.42 -13.97
CA VAL A 152 11.90 -17.29 -13.03
C VAL A 152 13.28 -16.71 -12.72
N ASP A 153 13.30 -15.47 -12.24
CA ASP A 153 14.53 -14.70 -11.97
C ASP A 153 14.95 -14.65 -10.48
N ASN A 154 14.21 -15.36 -9.63
CA ASN A 154 14.47 -15.45 -8.19
C ASN A 154 14.17 -16.86 -7.65
N VAL A 155 14.83 -17.25 -6.58
CA VAL A 155 14.63 -18.55 -5.92
C VAL A 155 13.52 -18.40 -4.88
N LEU A 156 12.36 -19.02 -5.13
CA LEU A 156 11.20 -18.96 -4.25
C LEU A 156 11.50 -19.58 -2.87
N GLY A 157 10.93 -18.97 -1.83
CA GLY A 157 11.07 -19.42 -0.43
C GLY A 157 12.39 -19.05 0.26
N ILE A 158 13.44 -18.70 -0.47
CA ILE A 158 14.70 -18.23 0.13
C ILE A 158 14.69 -16.70 0.22
N VAL A 159 14.96 -16.21 1.43
CA VAL A 159 15.21 -14.79 1.70
C VAL A 159 16.67 -14.62 2.08
N SER A 160 17.45 -13.98 1.20
CA SER A 160 18.88 -13.70 1.37
C SER A 160 19.20 -12.21 1.55
N ASN A 161 18.39 -11.34 0.95
CA ASN A 161 18.72 -9.93 0.86
C ASN A 161 18.24 -9.16 2.09
N THR A 162 19.02 -8.16 2.53
CA THR A 162 18.56 -7.15 3.49
C THR A 162 17.64 -6.14 2.79
N ILE A 163 16.92 -5.33 3.56
CA ILE A 163 16.11 -4.22 3.02
C ILE A 163 16.99 -3.27 2.18
N ASP A 164 18.18 -2.91 2.67
CA ASP A 164 19.11 -2.04 1.93
C ASP A 164 19.49 -2.64 0.55
N GLN A 165 19.79 -3.94 0.49
CA GLN A 165 20.10 -4.64 -0.76
C GLN A 165 18.90 -4.73 -1.69
N LEU A 166 17.71 -5.02 -1.17
CA LEU A 166 16.47 -5.05 -1.97
C LEU A 166 16.18 -3.70 -2.63
N LEU A 167 16.40 -2.59 -1.90
CA LEU A 167 16.19 -1.25 -2.44
C LEU A 167 17.24 -0.87 -3.48
N MET A 168 18.49 -1.32 -3.33
CA MET A 168 19.55 -1.10 -4.31
C MET A 168 19.33 -1.87 -5.61
N ASP A 169 18.89 -3.13 -5.51
CA ASP A 169 18.65 -3.98 -6.67
C ASP A 169 17.38 -3.57 -7.44
N ASN A 170 16.49 -2.81 -6.81
CA ASN A 170 15.23 -2.38 -7.40
C ASN A 170 15.37 -1.04 -8.14
N TYR A 171 15.28 -1.09 -9.47
CA TYR A 171 15.31 0.10 -10.34
C TYR A 171 14.21 1.13 -10.03
N ARG A 172 13.12 0.73 -9.36
CA ARG A 172 12.03 1.62 -8.95
C ARG A 172 12.31 2.39 -7.66
N CYS A 173 13.42 2.13 -6.97
CA CYS A 173 13.73 2.76 -5.68
C CYS A 173 14.98 3.65 -5.71
N THR A 174 15.47 3.99 -6.89
CA THR A 174 16.70 4.81 -7.05
C THR A 174 16.58 6.18 -6.40
N THR A 175 15.41 6.84 -6.49
CA THR A 175 15.17 8.16 -5.89
C THR A 175 15.12 8.08 -4.37
N LEU A 176 14.47 7.05 -3.83
CA LEU A 176 14.44 6.77 -2.40
C LEU A 176 15.85 6.54 -1.85
N MET A 177 16.66 5.73 -2.55
CA MET A 177 18.05 5.47 -2.16
C MET A 177 18.89 6.75 -2.14
N ARG A 178 18.70 7.65 -3.12
CA ARG A 178 19.35 8.98 -3.11
C ARG A 178 18.99 9.78 -1.85
N TYR A 179 17.74 9.72 -1.39
CA TYR A 179 17.28 10.46 -0.21
C TYR A 179 17.80 9.84 1.09
N ILE A 180 17.77 8.51 1.20
CA ILE A 180 18.38 7.79 2.32
C ILE A 180 19.87 8.12 2.42
N ASN A 181 20.60 8.13 1.29
CA ASN A 181 22.02 8.48 1.25
C ASN A 181 22.28 9.94 1.65
N THR A 182 21.32 10.85 1.42
CA THR A 182 21.46 12.27 1.79
C THR A 182 21.36 12.49 3.30
N ILE A 183 20.48 11.74 3.99
CA ILE A 183 20.36 11.78 5.46
C ILE A 183 21.49 10.96 6.13
N GLY A 184 21.90 9.87 5.49
CA GLY A 184 23.01 9.04 5.94
C GLY A 184 22.60 7.96 6.95
N GLN A 185 23.48 7.69 7.92
CA GLN A 185 23.46 6.45 8.68
C GLN A 185 22.27 6.33 9.65
N ILE A 186 21.65 7.44 10.06
CA ILE A 186 20.53 7.47 11.02
C ILE A 186 19.39 6.57 10.55
N VAL A 187 19.00 6.69 9.29
CA VAL A 187 17.92 5.89 8.68
C VAL A 187 18.46 4.53 8.23
N ARG A 188 19.67 4.51 7.67
CA ARG A 188 20.28 3.29 7.11
C ARG A 188 20.56 2.20 8.16
N ASN A 189 20.78 2.58 9.42
CA ASN A 189 20.93 1.63 10.53
C ASN A 189 19.74 0.68 10.66
N TYR A 190 18.52 1.16 10.43
CA TYR A 190 17.31 0.32 10.47
C TYR A 190 17.24 -0.70 9.33
N PHE A 191 17.88 -0.40 8.18
CA PHE A 191 17.89 -1.27 7.01
C PHE A 191 19.09 -2.21 6.94
N SER A 192 20.03 -2.06 7.87
CA SER A 192 21.16 -2.96 8.04
C SER A 192 20.76 -4.25 8.77
N ALA A 193 21.58 -5.30 8.64
CA ALA A 193 21.36 -6.58 9.32
C ALA A 193 21.32 -6.47 10.85
N THR A 194 21.93 -5.43 11.42
CA THR A 194 21.96 -5.12 12.86
C THR A 194 20.76 -4.31 13.35
N GLY A 195 19.90 -3.82 12.45
CA GLY A 195 18.79 -2.90 12.77
C GLY A 195 17.57 -3.50 13.45
N GLY A 196 17.56 -4.81 13.71
CA GLY A 196 16.39 -5.54 14.18
C GLY A 196 15.35 -5.79 13.07
N LEU A 197 14.21 -6.36 13.44
CA LEU A 197 13.11 -6.60 12.50
C LEU A 197 12.32 -5.30 12.27
N VAL A 198 12.13 -4.90 11.02
CA VAL A 198 11.37 -3.69 10.66
C VAL A 198 10.40 -3.95 9.52
N THR A 199 9.29 -3.20 9.49
CA THR A 199 8.45 -3.09 8.29
C THR A 199 8.69 -1.74 7.65
N PHE A 200 9.06 -1.75 6.37
CA PHE A 200 9.37 -0.55 5.63
C PHE A 200 8.37 -0.33 4.48
N PHE A 201 7.71 0.82 4.50
CA PHE A 201 6.85 1.26 3.40
C PHE A 201 7.69 2.06 2.39
N ALA A 202 8.20 1.40 1.36
CA ALA A 202 9.13 1.98 0.40
C ALA A 202 8.39 2.73 -0.73
N PRO A 203 8.45 4.07 -0.80
CA PRO A 203 7.93 4.79 -1.96
C PRO A 203 8.78 4.52 -3.20
N VAL A 204 8.10 4.24 -4.32
CA VAL A 204 8.76 4.09 -5.63
C VAL A 204 9.09 5.43 -6.27
N ASN A 205 9.91 5.44 -7.31
CA ASN A 205 10.30 6.63 -8.06
C ASN A 205 9.10 7.45 -8.51
N GLU A 206 8.04 6.79 -8.99
CA GLU A 206 6.80 7.43 -9.42
C GLU A 206 6.09 8.15 -8.26
N ALA A 207 6.32 7.73 -7.01
CA ALA A 207 5.79 8.42 -5.84
C ALA A 207 6.45 9.79 -5.64
N PHE A 208 7.75 9.90 -5.93
CA PHE A 208 8.51 11.14 -5.85
C PHE A 208 8.24 12.05 -7.06
N GLU A 209 8.09 11.48 -8.25
CA GLU A 209 7.74 12.24 -9.47
C GLU A 209 6.39 12.96 -9.37
N ARG A 210 5.47 12.46 -8.54
CA ARG A 210 4.19 13.13 -8.28
C ARG A 210 4.33 14.37 -7.38
N ILE A 211 5.45 14.52 -6.67
CA ILE A 211 5.68 15.67 -5.81
C ILE A 211 6.11 16.86 -6.69
N PRO A 212 5.43 18.02 -6.58
CA PRO A 212 5.86 19.23 -7.28
C PRO A 212 7.30 19.60 -6.93
N GLU A 213 8.08 19.98 -7.94
CA GLU A 213 9.52 20.27 -7.83
C GLU A 213 9.84 21.30 -6.72
N GLN A 214 8.94 22.26 -6.48
CA GLN A 214 9.10 23.25 -5.41
C GLN A 214 9.08 22.61 -4.01
N ILE A 215 8.21 21.62 -3.80
CA ILE A 215 8.07 20.90 -2.53
C ILE A 215 9.26 19.95 -2.36
N GLU A 216 9.65 19.27 -3.44
CA GLU A 216 10.83 18.39 -3.46
C GLU A 216 12.11 19.17 -3.10
N ARG A 217 12.32 20.35 -3.70
CA ARG A 217 13.47 21.22 -3.38
C ARG A 217 13.48 21.64 -1.92
N ARG A 218 12.31 21.93 -1.33
CA ARG A 218 12.20 22.24 0.10
C ARG A 218 12.52 21.03 0.96
N LEU A 219 12.00 19.86 0.61
CA LEU A 219 12.25 18.60 1.32
C LEU A 219 13.74 18.29 1.35
N LEU A 220 14.45 18.49 0.24
CA LEU A 220 15.89 18.26 0.15
C LEU A 220 16.73 19.30 0.90
N ARG A 221 16.26 20.55 1.02
CA ARG A 221 16.94 21.60 1.79
C ARG A 221 16.78 21.41 3.30
N ASP A 222 15.61 20.96 3.73
CA ASP A 222 15.28 20.75 5.14
C ASP A 222 15.56 19.30 5.55
N ARG A 223 16.80 19.04 5.99
CA ARG A 223 17.23 17.70 6.40
C ARG A 223 16.41 17.14 7.57
N VAL A 224 15.96 18.00 8.48
CA VAL A 224 15.15 17.58 9.63
C VAL A 224 13.80 17.07 9.13
N TRP A 225 13.17 17.80 8.21
CA TRP A 225 11.92 17.38 7.62
C TRP A 225 12.06 16.10 6.77
N LEU A 226 13.12 15.98 5.96
CA LEU A 226 13.38 14.76 5.20
C LEU A 226 13.62 13.54 6.10
N GLU A 227 14.36 13.70 7.20
CA GLU A 227 14.57 12.64 8.18
C GLU A 227 13.25 12.18 8.81
N GLN A 228 12.40 13.12 9.25
CA GLN A 228 11.06 12.81 9.78
C GLN A 228 10.20 12.07 8.75
N VAL A 229 10.22 12.51 7.49
CA VAL A 229 9.51 11.84 6.40
C VAL A 229 10.02 10.41 6.22
N LEU A 230 11.33 10.16 6.20
CA LEU A 230 11.86 8.80 6.06
C LEU A 230 11.53 7.93 7.27
N LYS A 231 11.61 8.46 8.49
CA LYS A 231 11.25 7.74 9.73
C LYS A 231 9.76 7.35 9.78
N LEU A 232 8.88 8.17 9.21
CA LEU A 232 7.45 7.88 9.10
C LEU A 232 7.16 6.62 8.27
N HIS A 233 8.05 6.23 7.37
CA HIS A 233 7.88 5.04 6.54
C HIS A 233 8.37 3.75 7.22
N ILE A 234 8.97 3.85 8.41
CA ILE A 234 9.58 2.73 9.13
C ILE A 234 8.74 2.40 10.36
N VAL A 235 8.29 1.15 10.44
CA VAL A 235 7.65 0.58 11.63
C VAL A 235 8.68 -0.34 12.31
N PRO A 236 9.16 0.03 13.51
CA PRO A 236 10.20 -0.74 14.19
C PRO A 236 9.63 -1.98 14.88
N ALA A 237 10.48 -3.00 15.07
CA ALA A 237 10.24 -4.20 15.88
C ALA A 237 9.01 -5.05 15.48
N LYS A 238 8.51 -4.91 14.25
CA LYS A 238 7.35 -5.66 13.76
C LYS A 238 7.49 -6.02 12.29
N GLU A 239 7.16 -7.26 11.94
CA GLU A 239 6.99 -7.77 10.57
C GLU A 239 5.50 -7.80 10.24
N LEU A 240 4.95 -6.67 9.79
CA LEU A 240 3.54 -6.51 9.49
C LEU A 240 3.27 -7.06 8.08
N THR A 241 2.59 -8.20 7.99
CA THR A 241 2.12 -8.74 6.70
C THR A 241 0.75 -8.19 6.34
N SER A 242 0.39 -8.20 5.05
CA SER A 242 -0.90 -7.70 4.56
C SER A 242 -2.10 -8.45 5.12
N ASP A 243 -1.96 -9.70 5.57
CA ASP A 243 -3.03 -10.43 6.27
C ASP A 243 -3.30 -9.91 7.69
N GLU A 244 -2.29 -9.32 8.35
CA GLU A 244 -2.49 -8.65 9.64
C GLU A 244 -3.12 -7.28 9.46
N ILE A 245 -2.99 -6.69 8.27
CA ILE A 245 -3.51 -5.37 7.94
C ILE A 245 -5.03 -5.43 7.81
N ASN A 246 -5.71 -4.79 8.75
CA ASN A 246 -7.15 -4.58 8.72
C ASN A 246 -7.49 -3.11 9.02
N ASN A 247 -8.76 -2.74 8.92
CA ASN A 247 -9.21 -1.36 9.13
C ASN A 247 -8.95 -0.84 10.56
N GLU A 248 -8.64 -1.73 11.51
CA GLU A 248 -8.38 -1.44 12.91
C GLU A 248 -6.88 -1.43 13.24
N THR A 249 -6.02 -1.79 12.29
CA THR A 249 -4.58 -1.81 12.52
C THR A 249 -4.03 -0.41 12.61
N ILE A 250 -3.39 -0.14 13.76
CA ILE A 250 -2.68 1.09 14.04
C ILE A 250 -1.28 0.69 14.48
N VAL A 251 -0.26 1.28 13.85
CA VAL A 251 1.14 1.01 14.18
C VAL A 251 1.90 2.30 14.38
N SER A 252 2.76 2.32 15.39
CA SER A 252 3.68 3.43 15.62
C SER A 252 4.87 3.33 14.66
N THR A 253 5.37 4.49 14.23
CA THR A 253 6.55 4.60 13.37
C THR A 253 7.76 5.05 14.17
N VAL A 254 8.95 4.99 13.57
CA VAL A 254 10.19 5.49 14.20
C VAL A 254 10.12 7.00 14.48
N ASP A 255 9.27 7.75 13.77
CA ASP A 255 9.05 9.18 14.04
C ASP A 255 8.42 9.42 15.43
N ASN A 256 7.82 8.40 16.05
CA ASN A 256 7.15 8.39 17.38
C ASN A 256 6.00 9.40 17.56
N ILE A 257 5.88 10.40 16.69
CA ILE A 257 4.85 11.44 16.70
C ILE A 257 3.63 10.98 15.92
N ARG A 258 3.84 10.23 14.84
CA ARG A 258 2.80 9.84 13.88
C ARG A 258 2.63 8.33 13.81
N GLN A 259 1.37 7.92 13.82
CA GLN A 259 0.97 6.53 13.62
C GLN A 259 0.55 6.30 12.16
N LEU A 260 0.68 5.05 11.70
CA LEU A 260 0.10 4.60 10.45
C LEU A 260 -1.19 3.87 10.74
N TYR A 261 -2.17 4.13 9.87
CA TYR A 261 -3.46 3.47 9.81
C TYR A 261 -3.55 2.70 8.51
N PHE A 262 -4.40 1.70 8.50
CA PHE A 262 -4.62 0.92 7.30
C PHE A 262 -6.09 0.79 6.97
N ILE A 263 -6.36 0.66 5.68
CA ILE A 263 -7.69 0.32 5.17
C ILE A 263 -7.53 -0.80 4.17
N LYS A 264 -8.35 -1.83 4.31
CA LYS A 264 -8.60 -2.81 3.27
C LYS A 264 -9.71 -2.28 2.36
N GLY A 265 -9.36 -2.00 1.11
CA GLY A 265 -10.31 -1.61 0.07
C GLY A 265 -10.36 -2.65 -1.06
N GLU A 266 -11.32 -2.48 -1.96
CA GLU A 266 -11.43 -3.28 -3.18
C GLU A 266 -11.36 -2.34 -4.38
N TRP A 267 -10.28 -2.44 -5.17
CA TRP A 267 -10.13 -1.64 -6.40
C TRP A 267 -9.05 -2.23 -7.34
N PRO A 268 -9.37 -2.60 -8.60
CA PRO A 268 -10.70 -2.75 -9.21
C PRO A 268 -11.61 -3.72 -8.45
N LYS A 269 -12.89 -3.83 -8.85
CA LYS A 269 -13.86 -4.74 -8.22
C LYS A 269 -13.28 -6.16 -8.18
N ASN A 270 -13.34 -6.83 -7.03
CA ASN A 270 -12.71 -8.11 -6.75
C ASN A 270 -11.18 -8.10 -6.72
N ASN A 271 -10.51 -6.95 -6.51
CA ASN A 271 -9.08 -6.91 -6.21
C ASN A 271 -8.84 -6.22 -4.88
N ILE A 272 -8.31 -6.97 -3.90
CA ILE A 272 -8.04 -6.45 -2.56
C ILE A 272 -6.84 -5.50 -2.67
N THR A 273 -7.06 -4.25 -2.32
CA THR A 273 -5.99 -3.23 -2.23
C THR A 273 -5.86 -2.77 -0.80
N TYR A 274 -4.65 -2.83 -0.29
CA TYR A 274 -4.32 -2.32 1.04
C TYR A 274 -3.87 -0.88 0.91
N TYR A 275 -4.46 -0.01 1.71
CA TYR A 275 -4.08 1.40 1.81
C TYR A 275 -3.39 1.66 3.14
N VAL A 276 -2.31 2.42 3.09
CA VAL A 276 -1.62 2.97 4.26
C VAL A 276 -1.94 4.45 4.33
N ILE A 277 -2.26 4.92 5.54
CA ILE A 277 -2.53 6.32 5.82
C ILE A 277 -1.58 6.78 6.91
N GLY A 278 -0.82 7.83 6.62
CA GLY A 278 0.16 8.38 7.55
C GLY A 278 0.63 9.76 7.14
N GLY A 279 0.81 10.66 8.12
CA GLY A 279 1.24 12.03 7.87
C GLY A 279 0.34 12.77 6.88
N GLY A 280 -0.97 12.49 6.93
CA GLY A 280 -1.96 13.08 6.04
C GLY A 280 -1.99 12.55 4.62
N ILE A 281 -1.37 11.42 4.31
CA ILE A 281 -1.40 10.88 2.95
C ILE A 281 -1.94 9.47 2.98
N LYS A 282 -2.96 9.24 2.16
CA LYS A 282 -3.45 7.92 1.81
C LYS A 282 -2.71 7.43 0.57
N THR A 283 -2.09 6.27 0.67
CA THR A 283 -1.38 5.60 -0.42
C THR A 283 -1.79 4.15 -0.53
N ALA A 284 -1.84 3.61 -1.75
CA ALA A 284 -2.00 2.18 -1.98
C ALA A 284 -0.65 1.46 -1.85
N ILE A 285 -0.68 0.24 -1.33
CA ILE A 285 0.40 -0.74 -1.43
C ILE A 285 0.17 -1.51 -2.73
N PHE A 286 1.11 -1.44 -3.67
CA PHE A 286 0.97 -2.15 -4.95
C PHE A 286 1.78 -3.46 -4.99
N GLN A 287 2.81 -3.59 -4.16
CA GLN A 287 3.56 -4.83 -3.97
C GLN A 287 3.81 -5.00 -2.47
N ASP A 288 3.18 -6.00 -1.90
CA ASP A 288 3.14 -6.28 -0.47
C ASP A 288 4.03 -7.47 -0.09
N ASN A 289 4.31 -7.54 1.22
CA ASN A 289 4.97 -8.65 1.90
C ASN A 289 6.35 -8.99 1.38
N VAL A 290 7.10 -8.10 0.72
CA VAL A 290 8.41 -8.46 0.17
C VAL A 290 9.38 -8.77 1.31
N ALA A 291 9.75 -10.04 1.44
CA ALA A 291 10.52 -10.51 2.59
C ALA A 291 12.00 -10.14 2.46
N ALA A 292 12.58 -9.70 3.58
CA ALA A 292 13.99 -9.38 3.76
C ALA A 292 14.55 -10.09 5.00
N THR A 293 15.87 -10.18 5.12
CA THR A 293 16.50 -10.83 6.28
C THR A 293 16.27 -10.08 7.60
N ASN A 294 16.06 -8.77 7.52
CA ASN A 294 15.79 -7.86 8.62
C ASN A 294 14.36 -7.29 8.62
N GLY A 295 13.42 -7.95 7.93
CA GLY A 295 11.99 -7.65 8.04
C GLY A 295 11.23 -7.69 6.72
N ILE A 296 10.28 -6.78 6.53
CA ILE A 296 9.36 -6.79 5.38
C ILE A 296 9.33 -5.42 4.69
N VAL A 297 9.28 -5.43 3.36
CA VAL A 297 9.10 -4.24 2.53
C VAL A 297 7.73 -4.27 1.84
N HIS A 298 7.02 -3.15 1.93
CA HIS A 298 5.80 -2.88 1.17
C HIS A 298 6.05 -1.70 0.26
N TYR A 299 5.88 -1.86 -1.05
CA TYR A 299 6.07 -0.76 -1.99
C TYR A 299 4.78 0.06 -2.15
N ILE A 300 4.92 1.38 -2.03
CA ILE A 300 3.79 2.33 -2.00
C ILE A 300 3.85 3.35 -3.14
N GLU A 301 2.68 3.82 -3.59
CA GLU A 301 2.56 4.75 -4.73
C GLU A 301 2.75 6.24 -4.40
N ARG A 302 2.73 6.63 -3.12
CA ARG A 302 2.90 8.02 -2.66
C ARG A 302 3.80 8.08 -1.43
N VAL A 303 4.57 9.15 -1.31
CA VAL A 303 5.42 9.40 -0.13
C VAL A 303 4.54 9.88 1.03
N LEU A 304 4.57 9.18 2.17
CA LEU A 304 3.87 9.57 3.39
C LEU A 304 4.45 10.86 3.97
N GLY A 305 3.62 11.72 4.59
CA GLY A 305 4.07 12.94 5.27
C GLY A 305 4.39 14.16 4.39
N VAL A 306 4.27 14.07 3.06
CA VAL A 306 4.51 15.18 2.10
C VAL A 306 3.25 15.50 1.28
N PRO A 307 2.26 16.25 1.83
CA PRO A 307 1.02 16.50 1.12
C PRO A 307 1.24 17.52 -0.01
N TYR A 308 0.85 17.17 -1.23
CA TYR A 308 0.98 18.03 -2.40
C TYR A 308 -0.33 18.24 -3.18
N GLN A 309 -1.33 17.39 -2.97
CA GLN A 309 -2.62 17.48 -3.68
C GLN A 309 -3.44 18.61 -3.11
N SER A 310 -4.18 19.34 -3.93
CA SER A 310 -5.09 20.34 -3.39
C SER A 310 -6.35 19.69 -2.81
N LEU A 311 -7.01 20.34 -1.85
CA LEU A 311 -8.30 19.88 -1.32
C LEU A 311 -9.31 19.63 -2.45
N TRP A 312 -9.29 20.50 -3.46
CA TRP A 312 -10.14 20.39 -4.64
C TRP A 312 -9.86 19.12 -5.44
N GLU A 313 -8.58 18.81 -5.71
CA GLU A 313 -8.18 17.58 -6.39
C GLU A 313 -8.57 16.32 -5.61
N ILE A 314 -8.43 16.35 -4.29
CA ILE A 314 -8.79 15.24 -3.41
C ILE A 314 -10.30 14.97 -3.51
N ILE A 315 -11.13 16.00 -3.34
CA ILE A 315 -12.60 15.88 -3.41
C ILE A 315 -13.04 15.44 -4.81
N ARG A 316 -12.39 15.96 -5.86
CA ARG A 316 -12.67 15.60 -7.26
C ARG A 316 -12.37 14.13 -7.56
N ASN A 317 -11.29 13.59 -7.02
CA ASN A 317 -10.82 12.25 -7.35
C ASN A 317 -11.43 11.14 -6.49
N GLU A 318 -12.00 11.46 -5.31
CA GLU A 318 -12.65 10.47 -4.46
C GLU A 318 -14.10 10.22 -4.91
N THR A 319 -14.39 8.98 -5.30
CA THR A 319 -15.71 8.59 -5.83
C THR A 319 -16.83 8.75 -4.81
N ARG A 320 -16.52 8.59 -3.51
CA ARG A 320 -17.47 8.76 -2.40
C ARG A 320 -17.85 10.22 -2.11
N LEU A 321 -17.18 11.19 -2.75
CA LEU A 321 -17.38 12.63 -2.52
C LEU A 321 -17.91 13.38 -3.74
N GLN A 322 -18.27 12.68 -4.82
CA GLN A 322 -18.73 13.30 -6.07
C GLN A 322 -19.94 14.24 -5.88
N ARG A 323 -20.87 13.91 -4.97
CA ARG A 323 -21.98 14.80 -4.62
C ARG A 323 -21.50 16.11 -3.99
N SER A 324 -20.55 16.03 -3.06
CA SER A 324 -19.93 17.20 -2.46
C SER A 324 -19.13 18.00 -3.46
N TYR A 325 -18.46 17.34 -4.42
CA TYR A 325 -17.78 17.98 -5.53
C TYR A 325 -18.74 18.78 -6.42
N GLU A 326 -19.87 18.17 -6.83
CA GLU A 326 -20.93 18.82 -7.61
C GLU A 326 -21.48 20.07 -6.92
N MET A 327 -21.77 19.95 -5.61
CA MET A 327 -22.25 21.06 -4.79
C MET A 327 -21.24 22.19 -4.71
N LEU A 328 -19.96 21.87 -4.43
CA LEU A 328 -18.89 22.87 -4.39
C LEU A 328 -18.62 23.52 -5.75
N ARG A 329 -18.90 22.83 -6.86
CA ARG A 329 -18.76 23.35 -8.23
C ARG A 329 -19.86 24.35 -8.59
N ASN A 330 -21.11 24.10 -8.18
CA ASN A 330 -22.28 24.90 -8.59
C ASN A 330 -22.50 26.16 -7.76
N LEU A 331 -21.90 26.20 -6.59
CA LEU A 331 -21.63 27.43 -5.89
C LEU A 331 -20.92 28.42 -6.87
N GLN A 332 -21.48 29.62 -7.12
CA GLN A 332 -20.81 30.77 -7.80
C GLN A 332 -19.52 31.25 -7.08
N LEU A 333 -19.01 30.43 -6.17
CA LEU A 333 -17.85 30.60 -5.33
C LEU A 333 -16.53 30.50 -6.08
N ARG A 334 -16.51 30.34 -7.41
CA ARG A 334 -15.29 30.62 -8.18
C ARG A 334 -14.88 32.11 -8.05
N TYR A 335 -15.83 32.99 -7.73
CA TYR A 335 -15.62 34.43 -7.52
C TYR A 335 -16.30 35.00 -6.26
N ALA A 336 -17.36 34.38 -5.71
CA ALA A 336 -17.98 34.83 -4.44
C ALA A 336 -17.35 34.21 -3.17
N LEU A 337 -16.50 33.18 -3.32
CA LEU A 337 -15.33 32.99 -2.47
C LEU A 337 -14.18 33.71 -3.16
N ASP A 338 -14.30 35.02 -3.36
CA ASP A 338 -13.11 35.83 -3.65
C ASP A 338 -12.10 35.52 -2.54
N PRO A 339 -10.91 35.08 -2.95
CA PRO A 339 -10.34 33.79 -2.64
C PRO A 339 -10.11 33.68 -1.15
N TRP A 340 -10.65 32.66 -0.48
CA TRP A 340 -9.95 32.13 0.68
C TRP A 340 -9.50 33.18 1.73
N GLN A 341 -10.18 34.34 1.88
CA GLN A 341 -9.75 35.36 2.85
C GLN A 341 -9.87 34.84 4.29
N VAL A 342 -10.68 33.79 4.45
CA VAL A 342 -10.85 33.04 5.70
C VAL A 342 -9.93 31.81 5.78
N LEU A 343 -9.29 31.46 4.67
CA LEU A 343 -8.33 30.37 4.53
C LEU A 343 -7.04 30.94 3.96
N THR A 344 -6.56 32.05 4.52
CA THR A 344 -5.25 32.59 4.17
C THR A 344 -4.26 31.43 4.15
N PRO A 345 -3.26 31.39 3.24
CA PRO A 345 -2.33 30.26 3.15
C PRO A 345 -1.60 29.93 4.48
N GLU A 346 -1.73 30.82 5.46
CA GLU A 346 -1.16 30.76 6.80
C GLU A 346 -2.05 30.03 7.83
N GLN A 347 -3.34 29.82 7.55
CA GLN A 347 -4.27 29.21 8.49
C GLN A 347 -4.51 27.73 8.20
N ASN A 348 -4.34 26.92 9.24
CA ASN A 348 -4.71 25.51 9.30
C ASN A 348 -6.22 25.38 9.42
N PHE A 349 -6.79 24.35 8.78
CA PHE A 349 -8.18 23.99 9.00
C PHE A 349 -8.39 22.48 8.82
N THR A 350 -9.49 21.99 9.40
CA THR A 350 -10.01 20.65 9.17
C THR A 350 -11.37 20.77 8.51
N PHE A 351 -11.52 20.16 7.35
CA PHE A 351 -12.78 20.15 6.62
C PHE A 351 -13.42 18.77 6.66
N PHE A 352 -14.60 18.70 7.25
CA PHE A 352 -15.42 17.51 7.29
C PHE A 352 -16.38 17.49 6.10
N VAL A 353 -16.14 16.68 5.09
CA VAL A 353 -16.96 16.68 3.85
C VAL A 353 -17.96 15.55 3.92
N PRO A 354 -19.25 15.82 3.70
CA PRO A 354 -20.26 14.80 3.60
C PRO A 354 -19.99 13.85 2.42
N THR A 355 -20.18 12.55 2.64
CA THR A 355 -20.16 11.56 1.56
C THR A 355 -21.41 11.64 0.69
N ASN A 356 -21.38 10.99 -0.48
CA ASN A 356 -22.54 10.83 -1.36
C ASN A 356 -23.73 10.26 -0.58
N GLU A 357 -23.48 9.27 0.27
CA GLU A 357 -24.52 8.66 1.11
C GLU A 357 -25.12 9.65 2.10
N ALA A 358 -24.31 10.51 2.73
CA ALA A 358 -24.82 11.55 3.62
C ALA A 358 -25.76 12.52 2.87
N TRP A 359 -25.40 12.92 1.65
CA TRP A 359 -26.26 13.75 0.81
C TRP A 359 -27.54 13.03 0.35
N ASP A 360 -27.43 11.77 -0.06
CA ASP A 360 -28.54 11.02 -0.64
C ASP A 360 -29.54 10.54 0.43
N LEU A 361 -29.08 10.17 1.64
CA LEU A 361 -29.94 9.63 2.71
C LEU A 361 -30.46 10.67 3.70
N LYS A 362 -29.71 11.75 3.97
CA LYS A 362 -30.05 12.70 5.04
C LYS A 362 -30.62 14.01 4.53
N VAL A 363 -30.55 14.29 3.23
CA VAL A 363 -31.02 15.54 2.63
C VAL A 363 -32.10 15.26 1.61
N ALA A 364 -33.29 15.85 1.78
CA ALA A 364 -34.41 15.66 0.87
C ALA A 364 -34.04 16.11 -0.57
N PRO A 365 -34.46 15.37 -1.62
CA PRO A 365 -34.11 15.71 -3.01
C PRO A 365 -34.50 17.13 -3.43
N SER A 366 -35.64 17.64 -2.94
CA SER A 366 -36.12 18.99 -3.22
C SER A 366 -35.27 20.08 -2.57
N LEU A 367 -34.72 19.82 -1.38
CA LEU A 367 -33.81 20.72 -0.69
C LEU A 367 -32.44 20.71 -1.37
N ARG A 368 -31.97 19.52 -1.76
CA ARG A 368 -30.74 19.36 -2.52
C ARG A 368 -30.78 20.08 -3.87
N ALA A 369 -31.90 19.96 -4.60
CA ALA A 369 -32.10 20.67 -5.85
C ALA A 369 -32.07 22.19 -5.66
N ARG A 370 -32.74 22.70 -4.61
CA ARG A 370 -32.69 24.12 -4.23
C ARG A 370 -31.30 24.60 -3.86
N MET A 371 -30.50 23.81 -3.14
CA MET A 371 -29.10 24.17 -2.84
C MET A 371 -28.22 24.24 -4.09
N ASN A 372 -28.63 23.56 -5.16
CA ASN A 372 -27.86 23.40 -6.39
C ASN A 372 -28.38 24.22 -7.58
N ASP A 373 -29.43 25.04 -7.37
CA ASP A 373 -30.08 25.82 -8.42
C ASP A 373 -29.34 27.11 -8.80
N GLY A 374 -28.23 27.41 -8.10
CA GLY A 374 -27.43 28.61 -8.27
C GLY A 374 -28.00 29.87 -7.60
N ASN A 375 -29.29 29.89 -7.29
CA ASN A 375 -29.99 31.04 -6.69
C ASN A 375 -29.89 31.02 -5.15
N HIS A 376 -29.84 29.84 -4.53
CA HIS A 376 -29.75 29.70 -3.07
C HIS A 376 -28.35 29.36 -2.56
N TRP A 377 -27.32 29.90 -3.21
CA TRP A 377 -25.92 29.60 -2.88
C TRP A 377 -25.54 29.97 -1.43
N LEU A 378 -26.18 30.98 -0.82
CA LEU A 378 -25.96 31.34 0.59
C LEU A 378 -26.23 30.16 1.54
N ALA A 379 -27.33 29.42 1.31
CA ALA A 379 -27.71 28.31 2.16
C ALA A 379 -26.64 27.20 2.13
N LEU A 380 -26.16 26.89 0.93
CA LEU A 380 -25.09 25.90 0.73
C LEU A 380 -23.76 26.38 1.32
N GLN A 381 -23.45 27.67 1.23
CA GLN A 381 -22.29 28.27 1.90
C GLN A 381 -22.36 28.11 3.43
N TYR A 382 -23.51 28.39 4.04
CA TYR A 382 -23.72 28.19 5.48
C TYR A 382 -23.58 26.72 5.90
N VAL A 383 -24.03 25.78 5.06
CA VAL A 383 -23.84 24.34 5.31
C VAL A 383 -22.35 24.01 5.34
N TYR A 384 -21.55 24.43 4.34
CA TYR A 384 -20.12 24.13 4.34
C TYR A 384 -19.33 24.83 5.44
N LYS A 385 -19.72 26.05 5.86
CA LYS A 385 -19.10 26.70 7.04
C LYS A 385 -19.28 25.89 8.33
N ARG A 386 -20.37 25.12 8.47
CA ARG A 386 -20.60 24.19 9.61
C ARG A 386 -19.72 22.95 9.60
N HIS A 387 -18.98 22.74 8.52
CA HIS A 387 -18.15 21.58 8.28
C HIS A 387 -16.65 21.91 8.36
N ILE A 388 -16.28 23.18 8.58
CA ILE A 388 -14.88 23.63 8.61
C ILE A 388 -14.54 24.08 10.03
N ILE A 389 -13.54 23.45 10.65
CA ILE A 389 -12.88 23.95 11.85
C ILE A 389 -11.71 24.84 11.42
N GLN A 390 -11.66 26.09 11.88
CA GLN A 390 -10.58 27.03 11.58
C GLN A 390 -9.45 26.96 12.61
N GLY A 391 -8.25 27.30 12.16
CA GLY A 391 -7.03 27.41 12.98
C GLY A 391 -6.41 26.08 13.42
N GLN A 392 -7.04 24.94 13.12
CA GLN A 392 -6.60 23.62 13.58
C GLN A 392 -6.65 22.61 12.44
N ALA A 393 -5.52 21.92 12.25
CA ALA A 393 -5.35 20.83 11.31
C ALA A 393 -5.30 19.52 12.10
N LEU A 394 -6.47 19.02 12.45
CA LEU A 394 -6.66 17.78 13.20
C LEU A 394 -6.41 16.56 12.32
N MET A 395 -5.48 15.70 12.73
CA MET A 395 -5.37 14.31 12.25
C MET A 395 -6.36 13.41 12.99
N TYR A 396 -6.58 12.19 12.51
CA TYR A 396 -7.40 11.18 13.19
C TYR A 396 -6.87 10.88 14.61
N THR A 397 -5.54 10.90 14.81
CA THR A 397 -4.90 10.79 16.14
C THR A 397 -5.25 11.94 17.09
N ASP A 398 -5.53 13.12 16.54
CA ASP A 398 -5.78 14.34 17.30
C ASP A 398 -7.26 14.45 17.70
N LEU A 399 -8.13 13.64 17.09
CA LEU A 399 -9.54 13.55 17.44
C LEU A 399 -9.65 13.00 18.86
N ARG A 400 -10.10 13.88 19.76
CA ARG A 400 -10.37 13.60 21.17
C ARG A 400 -11.69 14.25 21.54
N GLU A 401 -12.27 13.80 22.66
CA GLU A 401 -13.50 14.40 23.16
C GLU A 401 -13.26 15.85 23.54
N ARG A 402 -13.69 16.76 22.67
CA ARG A 402 -13.43 18.19 22.80
C ARG A 402 -14.48 18.97 22.02
N THR A 403 -14.76 20.19 22.49
CA THR A 403 -15.59 21.14 21.77
C THR A 403 -14.71 22.01 20.87
N TYR A 404 -15.12 22.13 19.61
CA TYR A 404 -14.50 22.99 18.60
C TYR A 404 -15.51 24.04 18.15
N VAL A 405 -15.00 25.11 17.56
CA VAL A 405 -15.82 26.16 16.94
C VAL A 405 -15.67 26.02 15.43
N MET A 406 -16.79 25.87 14.74
CA MET A 406 -16.84 25.83 13.28
C MET A 406 -16.75 27.25 12.71
N MET A 407 -16.48 27.36 11.42
CA MET A 407 -16.36 28.62 10.68
C MET A 407 -17.62 29.50 10.68
N ASN A 408 -18.77 28.97 11.09
CA ASN A 408 -20.01 29.73 11.28
C ASN A 408 -20.29 30.07 12.76
N ASP A 409 -19.26 30.05 13.61
CA ASP A 409 -19.32 30.31 15.06
C ASP A 409 -20.18 29.33 15.87
N GLU A 410 -20.63 28.23 15.26
CA GLU A 410 -21.33 27.17 15.97
C GLU A 410 -20.36 26.20 16.62
N LYS A 411 -20.70 25.80 17.85
CA LYS A 411 -19.95 24.78 18.58
C LYS A 411 -20.28 23.39 18.02
N VAL A 412 -19.25 22.59 17.79
CA VAL A 412 -19.35 21.16 17.52
C VAL A 412 -18.62 20.41 18.64
N VAL A 413 -19.20 19.32 19.12
CA VAL A 413 -18.57 18.44 20.10
C VAL A 413 -18.15 17.18 19.38
N ILE A 414 -16.85 16.90 19.34
CA ILE A 414 -16.34 15.60 18.91
C ILE A 414 -16.50 14.65 20.09
N ARG A 415 -17.15 13.51 19.89
CA ARG A 415 -17.37 12.47 20.90
C ARG A 415 -16.82 11.15 20.42
N ARG A 416 -16.28 10.34 21.32
CA ARG A 416 -15.81 8.99 20.99
C ARG A 416 -16.89 8.00 21.37
N ARG A 417 -17.50 7.34 20.38
CA ARG A 417 -18.46 6.26 20.59
C ARG A 417 -17.81 4.91 20.29
N GLY A 418 -17.11 4.38 21.28
CA GLY A 418 -16.38 3.13 21.17
C GLY A 418 -15.29 3.21 20.10
N ARG A 419 -15.58 2.67 18.91
CA ARG A 419 -14.64 2.55 17.79
C ARG A 419 -14.69 3.69 16.77
N TYR A 420 -15.62 4.64 16.88
CA TYR A 420 -15.69 5.76 15.93
C TYR A 420 -15.89 7.10 16.62
N PHE A 421 -15.60 8.17 15.88
CA PHE A 421 -15.87 9.54 16.31
C PHE A 421 -17.19 10.04 15.73
N GLU A 422 -17.93 10.78 16.55
CA GLU A 422 -19.15 11.48 16.17
C GLU A 422 -18.94 12.98 16.30
N LEU A 423 -19.44 13.74 15.33
CA LEU A 423 -19.64 15.18 15.43
C LEU A 423 -21.06 15.44 15.92
N TYR A 424 -21.18 16.02 17.10
CA TYR A 424 -22.45 16.43 17.67
C TYR A 424 -22.56 17.96 17.62
N TRP A 425 -23.58 18.48 16.93
CA TRP A 425 -23.95 19.89 16.99
C TRP A 425 -25.06 20.06 18.03
N PRO A 426 -24.78 20.69 19.20
CA PRO A 426 -25.79 20.88 20.24
C PRO A 426 -26.97 21.70 19.74
N ARG A 427 -26.70 22.69 18.89
CA ARG A 427 -27.72 23.50 18.25
C ARG A 427 -28.42 22.68 17.15
N GLY A 428 -29.63 22.22 17.45
CA GLY A 428 -30.44 21.40 16.54
C GLY A 428 -30.28 19.89 16.72
N GLY A 429 -29.53 19.43 17.72
CA GLY A 429 -29.45 18.01 18.09
C GLY A 429 -28.95 17.08 16.98
N ARG A 430 -28.07 17.57 16.09
CA ARG A 430 -27.61 16.82 14.92
C ARG A 430 -26.35 16.04 15.24
N VAL A 431 -26.24 14.84 14.66
CA VAL A 431 -25.07 13.96 14.80
C VAL A 431 -24.61 13.54 13.41
N ALA A 432 -23.30 13.54 13.17
CA ALA A 432 -22.68 12.92 12.00
C ALA A 432 -21.57 11.98 12.43
N ARG A 433 -21.38 10.87 11.71
CA ARG A 433 -20.32 9.92 12.01
C ARG A 433 -19.09 10.22 11.14
N VAL A 434 -17.92 10.26 11.76
CA VAL A 434 -16.63 10.31 11.05
C VAL A 434 -16.31 8.94 10.47
N ILE A 435 -15.97 8.90 9.18
CA ILE A 435 -15.57 7.67 8.49
C ILE A 435 -14.06 7.48 8.64
N GLU A 436 -13.67 6.30 9.10
CA GLU A 436 -12.25 5.93 9.25
C GLU A 436 -11.52 5.93 7.90
N GLY A 437 -10.29 6.44 7.92
CA GLY A 437 -9.44 6.46 6.73
C GLY A 437 -9.93 7.37 5.60
N GLY A 438 -10.87 8.27 5.91
CA GLY A 438 -11.21 9.44 5.10
C GLY A 438 -10.25 10.61 5.29
N GLU A 439 -9.21 10.47 6.13
CA GLU A 439 -8.22 11.51 6.36
C GLU A 439 -7.29 11.65 5.16
N ILE A 440 -7.31 12.82 4.52
CA ILE A 440 -6.37 13.18 3.46
C ILE A 440 -5.95 14.63 3.67
N ALA A 441 -4.65 14.86 3.79
CA ALA A 441 -4.08 16.19 3.83
C ALA A 441 -3.93 16.74 2.43
N GLY A 442 -4.37 17.99 2.27
CA GLY A 442 -4.26 18.73 1.03
C GLY A 442 -3.67 20.12 1.21
N LYS A 443 -3.24 20.70 0.10
CA LYS A 443 -2.87 22.10 -0.05
C LYS A 443 -4.09 22.91 -0.50
N CYS A 444 -4.03 24.22 -0.36
CA CYS A 444 -4.86 25.13 -1.12
C CYS A 444 -4.01 25.91 -2.11
N ASP A 445 -4.54 26.09 -3.32
CA ASP A 445 -3.94 26.90 -4.35
C ASP A 445 -4.31 28.38 -4.14
N GLU A 446 -3.37 29.20 -3.70
CA GLU A 446 -2.60 30.15 -4.51
C GLU A 446 -1.51 30.77 -3.61
N LEU A 447 -0.32 30.97 -4.17
CA LEU A 447 0.80 31.79 -3.69
C LEU A 447 1.08 31.77 -2.16
N PHE A 448 2.13 31.03 -1.80
CA PHE A 448 2.80 30.96 -0.48
C PHE A 448 2.30 29.92 0.52
N TRP A 449 3.23 29.56 1.40
CA TRP A 449 3.35 28.31 2.12
C TRP A 449 2.86 28.47 3.55
N ARG A 450 2.12 27.48 4.09
CA ARG A 450 2.48 26.71 5.31
C ARG A 450 1.37 25.72 5.74
N MET A 451 1.86 24.59 6.29
CA MET A 451 1.17 23.58 7.11
C MET A 451 0.07 22.67 6.49
N PRO A 452 -0.08 21.43 7.00
CA PRO A 452 -1.05 20.47 6.49
C PRO A 452 -2.48 20.92 6.79
N ARG A 453 -3.41 20.74 5.85
CA ARG A 453 -4.87 20.91 6.05
C ARG A 453 -5.51 19.56 5.86
N PHE A 454 -6.37 19.13 6.78
CA PHE A 454 -6.94 17.78 6.75
C PHE A 454 -8.38 17.79 6.26
N PHE A 455 -8.68 16.83 5.40
CA PHE A 455 -10.01 16.49 4.97
C PHE A 455 -10.44 15.20 5.68
N ILE A 456 -11.67 15.12 6.20
CA ILE A 456 -12.22 13.93 6.85
C ILE A 456 -13.64 13.65 6.32
N GLY A 457 -13.91 12.43 5.84
CA GLY A 457 -15.24 12.04 5.35
C GLY A 457 -16.28 11.84 6.44
N LEU A 458 -17.53 12.27 6.20
CA LEU A 458 -18.68 12.08 7.09
C LEU A 458 -19.80 11.23 6.48
N ARG A 459 -20.45 10.41 7.32
CA ARG A 459 -21.68 9.65 7.00
C ARG A 459 -22.87 10.17 7.81
#